data_AF-A0A2A6PXN5-F1
#
_entry.id   AF-A0A2A6PXN5-F1
#
_cell.length_a   1.000
_cell.length_b   1.000
_cell.length_c   1.000
_cell.angle_alpha   90.00
_cell.angle_beta   90.00
_cell.angle_gamma   90.00
#
_symmetry.space_group_name_H-M   'P 1'
#
loop_
_entity.id
_entity.type
_entity.pdbx_description
1 polymer ?
#
loop_
_entity_poly.entity_id
_entity_poly.type
_entity_poly.pdbx_seq_one_letter_code
_entity_poly.pdbx_strand_id
1 'polypeptide(L)'
;MKWMLVVLVGGVSPVNTDLVFDKFSDCLAAEEQMRQHYSDAFEAWDRMAATRIDRRRDYKKARDVEAKRLLSNVGTCVPHGGGDPVNAPPQQQKPPGTSPDQPAVPSPPTPRT
;
A
#
# COMPACT_ATOMS: atom_id res chain seq x y z
N MET A 1 -20.17 11.59 -12.69
CA MET A 1 -19.94 11.41 -11.23
C MET A 1 -18.57 10.81 -11.09
N LYS A 2 -17.65 11.42 -10.33
CA LYS A 2 -16.30 10.88 -10.16
C LYS A 2 -16.31 9.74 -9.14
N TRP A 3 -15.39 8.80 -9.28
CA TRP A 3 -15.17 7.64 -8.41
C TRP A 3 -13.73 7.68 -7.92
N MET A 4 -13.48 7.29 -6.67
CA MET A 4 -12.14 7.23 -6.10
C MET A 4 -11.86 5.81 -5.63
N LEU A 5 -10.67 5.31 -5.92
CA LEU A 5 -10.20 4.03 -5.40
C LEU A 5 -9.59 4.25 -3.99
N VAL A 6 -10.13 3.57 -3.00
CA VAL A 6 -9.62 3.57 -1.62
C VAL A 6 -9.16 2.17 -1.29
N VAL A 7 -8.03 2.04 -0.60
CA VAL A 7 -7.45 0.72 -0.26
C VAL A 7 -7.61 0.48 1.22
N LEU A 8 -8.29 -0.60 1.57
CA LEU A 8 -8.40 -1.05 2.95
C LEU A 8 -7.18 -1.91 3.29
N VAL A 9 -6.19 -1.32 3.93
CA VAL A 9 -5.01 -2.05 4.42
C VAL A 9 -5.39 -2.83 5.67
N GLY A 10 -5.05 -4.13 5.68
CA GLY A 10 -5.38 -5.04 6.79
C GLY A 10 -6.89 -5.17 7.06
N GLY A 11 -7.73 -4.91 6.05
CA GLY A 11 -9.19 -5.02 6.12
C GLY A 11 -9.92 -3.93 6.92
N VAL A 12 -9.22 -2.96 7.51
CA VAL A 12 -9.83 -1.96 8.40
C VAL A 12 -9.36 -0.52 8.20
N SER A 13 -8.17 -0.30 7.64
CA SER A 13 -7.59 1.05 7.52
C SER A 13 -7.73 1.56 6.08
N PRO A 14 -8.62 2.53 5.79
CA PRO A 14 -8.76 3.10 4.46
C PRO A 14 -7.55 3.99 4.14
N VAL A 15 -6.96 3.79 2.96
CA VAL A 15 -5.85 4.53 2.38
C VAL A 15 -6.32 5.14 1.07
N ASN A 16 -6.30 6.46 0.97
CA ASN A 16 -6.64 7.15 -0.27
C ASN A 16 -5.51 6.94 -1.28
N THR A 17 -5.83 6.33 -2.42
CA THR A 17 -4.86 6.14 -3.50
C THR A 17 -4.72 7.36 -4.41
N ASP A 18 -5.56 8.37 -4.21
CA ASP A 18 -5.70 9.57 -5.05
C ASP A 18 -6.12 9.27 -6.52
N LEU A 19 -6.40 8.00 -6.83
CA LEU A 19 -6.87 7.59 -8.15
C LEU A 19 -8.35 7.91 -8.29
N VAL A 20 -8.64 8.97 -9.04
CA VAL A 20 -10.00 9.43 -9.35
C VAL A 20 -10.36 9.11 -10.80
N PHE A 21 -11.44 8.36 -10.98
CA PHE A 21 -11.95 7.90 -12.27
C PHE A 21 -13.29 8.57 -12.60
N ASP A 22 -13.55 8.84 -13.89
CA ASP A 22 -14.81 9.43 -14.32
C ASP A 22 -15.93 8.37 -14.45
N LYS A 23 -15.54 7.11 -14.68
CA LYS A 23 -16.44 5.95 -14.83
C LYS A 23 -16.20 4.94 -13.73
N PHE A 24 -17.29 4.31 -13.27
CA PHE A 24 -17.23 3.22 -12.30
C PHE A 24 -16.45 2.00 -12.84
N SER A 25 -16.61 1.69 -14.12
CA SER A 25 -15.93 0.57 -14.78
C SER A 25 -14.40 0.71 -14.79
N ASP A 26 -13.88 1.93 -14.95
CA ASP A 26 -12.43 2.19 -14.87
C ASP A 26 -11.90 2.02 -13.44
N CYS A 27 -12.68 2.42 -12.43
CA CYS A 27 -12.33 2.17 -11.03
C CYS A 27 -12.30 0.67 -10.71
N LEU A 28 -13.28 -0.11 -11.18
CA LEU A 28 -13.30 -1.56 -11.01
C LEU A 28 -12.13 -2.25 -11.71
N ALA A 29 -11.75 -1.80 -12.90
CA ALA A 29 -10.59 -2.33 -13.61
C ALA A 29 -9.29 -2.07 -12.82
N ALA A 30 -9.16 -0.89 -12.20
CA ALA A 30 -8.04 -0.56 -11.34
C ALA A 30 -8.02 -1.39 -10.04
N GLU A 31 -9.18 -1.63 -9.43
CA GLU A 31 -9.32 -2.52 -8.27
C GLU A 31 -8.86 -3.95 -8.60
N GLU A 32 -9.30 -4.49 -9.75
CA GLU A 32 -8.91 -5.81 -10.20
C GLU A 32 -7.40 -5.91 -10.47
N GLN A 33 -6.81 -4.91 -11.13
CA GLN A 33 -5.36 -4.86 -11.32
C GLN A 33 -4.61 -4.85 -9.99
N MET A 34 -5.10 -4.09 -9.02
CA MET A 34 -4.47 -4.00 -7.70
C MET A 34 -4.56 -5.34 -6.95
N ARG A 35 -5.73 -5.98 -6.97
CA ARG A 35 -5.92 -7.32 -6.42
C ARG A 35 -4.99 -8.34 -7.11
N GLN A 36 -4.84 -8.24 -8.42
CA GLN A 36 -3.97 -9.11 -9.19
C GLN A 36 -2.51 -8.94 -8.80
N HIS A 37 -2.04 -7.70 -8.61
CA HIS A 37 -0.70 -7.41 -8.12
C HIS A 37 -0.43 -8.02 -6.73
N TYR A 38 -1.37 -7.93 -5.80
CA TYR A 38 -1.21 -8.55 -4.48
C TYR A 38 -1.23 -10.08 -4.55
N SER A 39 -2.05 -10.67 -5.44
CA SER A 39 -2.07 -12.11 -5.63
C SER A 39 -0.77 -12.64 -6.24
N ASP A 40 -0.21 -11.93 -7.22
CA ASP A 40 1.06 -12.30 -7.85
C ASP A 40 2.23 -12.18 -6.88
N ALA A 41 2.28 -11.09 -6.10
CA ALA A 41 3.28 -10.91 -5.05
C ALA A 41 3.21 -12.02 -3.99
N PHE A 42 2.01 -12.44 -3.60
CA PHE A 42 1.82 -13.56 -2.68
C PHE A 42 2.25 -14.89 -3.29
N GLU A 43 1.91 -15.17 -4.56
CA GLU A 43 2.30 -16.42 -5.22
C GLU A 43 3.82 -16.50 -5.46
N ALA A 44 4.46 -15.38 -5.80
CA ALA A 44 5.90 -15.29 -5.93
C ALA A 44 6.60 -15.53 -4.58
N TRP A 45 6.08 -14.92 -3.51
CA TRP A 45 6.57 -15.18 -2.15
C TRP A 45 6.33 -16.64 -1.73
N ASP A 46 5.15 -17.20 -1.99
CA ASP A 46 4.78 -18.57 -1.60
C ASP A 46 5.70 -19.61 -2.26
N ARG A 47 6.03 -19.42 -3.55
CA ARG A 47 7.02 -20.24 -4.26
C ARG A 47 8.42 -20.14 -3.65
N MET A 48 8.87 -18.95 -3.27
CA MET A 48 10.16 -18.78 -2.59
C MET A 48 10.15 -19.34 -1.15
N ALA A 49 9.03 -19.23 -0.44
CA ALA A 49 8.89 -19.75 0.92
C ALA A 49 8.83 -21.28 0.94
N ALA A 50 8.13 -21.89 -0.02
CA ALA A 50 8.05 -23.34 -0.18
C ALA A 50 9.42 -24.00 -0.43
N THR A 51 10.37 -23.27 -1.02
CA THR A 51 11.73 -23.76 -1.27
C THR A 51 12.71 -23.45 -0.13
N ARG A 52 12.43 -22.45 0.71
CA ARG A 52 13.32 -22.05 1.82
C ARG A 52 12.93 -22.59 3.19
N ILE A 53 11.66 -22.93 3.43
CA ILE A 53 11.17 -23.32 4.75
C ILE A 53 10.93 -24.84 4.80
N ASP A 54 11.92 -25.56 5.34
CA ASP A 54 11.91 -27.03 5.43
C ASP A 54 10.84 -27.57 6.40
N ARG A 55 10.58 -26.85 7.50
CA ARG A 55 9.53 -27.22 8.45
C ARG A 55 8.15 -26.79 7.96
N ARG A 56 7.34 -27.78 7.55
CA ARG A 56 5.94 -27.61 7.10
C ARG A 56 5.04 -26.84 8.08
N ARG A 57 5.27 -26.96 9.39
CA ARG A 57 4.53 -26.22 10.43
C ARG A 57 4.85 -24.71 10.40
N ASP A 58 6.12 -24.37 10.25
CA ASP A 58 6.60 -22.99 10.21
C ASP A 58 6.23 -22.32 8.89
N TYR A 59 6.29 -23.07 7.78
CA TYR A 59 5.79 -22.63 6.48
C TYR A 59 4.30 -22.29 6.53
N LYS A 60 3.45 -23.14 7.13
CA LYS A 60 2.01 -22.87 7.24
C LYS A 60 1.71 -21.62 8.07
N LYS A 61 2.45 -21.38 9.15
CA LYS A 61 2.32 -20.15 9.96
C LYS A 61 2.78 -18.91 9.20
N ALA A 62 3.94 -18.98 8.54
CA ALA A 62 4.44 -17.88 7.73
C ALA A 62 3.48 -17.54 6.59
N ARG A 63 2.92 -18.55 5.94
CA ARG A 63 1.94 -18.39 4.86
C ARG A 63 0.68 -17.68 5.32
N ASP A 64 0.17 -18.03 6.51
CA ASP A 64 -1.03 -17.38 7.07
C ASP A 64 -0.78 -15.89 7.39
N VAL A 65 0.38 -15.57 7.96
CA VAL A 65 0.78 -14.18 8.25
C VAL A 65 0.95 -13.38 6.97
N GLU A 66 1.62 -13.94 5.95
CA GLU A 66 1.86 -13.23 4.70
C GLU A 66 0.60 -13.12 3.85
N ALA A 67 -0.24 -14.15 3.83
CA ALA A 67 -1.57 -14.10 3.22
C ALA A 67 -2.40 -13.00 3.86
N LYS A 68 -2.38 -12.88 5.19
CA LYS A 68 -3.08 -11.82 5.90
C LYS A 68 -2.50 -10.43 5.63
N ARG A 69 -1.20 -10.31 5.37
CA ARG A 69 -0.59 -9.03 5.00
C ARG A 69 -0.89 -8.61 3.58
N LEU A 70 -0.76 -9.51 2.62
CA LEU A 70 -0.84 -9.18 1.19
C LEU A 70 -2.28 -9.24 0.68
N LEU A 71 -3.06 -10.23 1.09
CA LEU A 71 -4.42 -10.48 0.57
C LEU A 71 -5.52 -9.78 1.37
N SER A 72 -5.24 -9.25 2.57
CA SER A 72 -6.22 -8.42 3.30
C SER A 72 -6.24 -6.96 2.81
N ASN A 73 -5.40 -6.60 1.84
CA ASN A 73 -5.46 -5.31 1.19
C ASN A 73 -6.48 -5.40 0.05
N VAL A 74 -7.60 -4.69 0.18
CA VAL A 74 -8.67 -4.70 -0.82
C VAL A 74 -8.93 -3.27 -1.27
N GLY A 75 -8.94 -3.05 -2.59
CA GLY A 75 -9.40 -1.79 -3.17
C GLY A 75 -10.93 -1.72 -3.12
N THR A 76 -11.48 -0.54 -2.91
CA THR A 76 -12.92 -0.28 -2.97
C THR A 76 -13.17 1.03 -3.71
N CYS A 77 -14.11 0.98 -4.64
CA CYS A 77 -14.54 2.15 -5.42
C CYS A 77 -15.63 2.91 -4.69
N VAL A 78 -15.32 4.13 -4.25
CA VAL A 78 -16.26 5.03 -3.58
C VAL A 78 -16.64 6.21 -4.48
N PRO A 79 -17.89 6.68 -4.46
CA PRO A 79 -18.28 7.86 -5.22
C PRO A 79 -17.60 9.12 -4.65
N HIS A 80 -16.97 9.90 -5.53
CA HIS A 80 -16.30 11.16 -5.25
C HIS A 80 -17.12 12.31 -5.85
N GLY A 81 -18.23 12.66 -5.21
CA GLY A 81 -19.07 13.82 -5.55
C GLY A 81 -18.83 14.96 -4.58
N GLY A 82 -18.59 16.17 -5.07
CA GLY A 82 -18.33 17.35 -4.23
C GLY A 82 -19.47 17.61 -3.24
N GLY A 83 -19.21 17.37 -1.96
CA GLY A 83 -20.16 17.53 -0.86
C GLY A 83 -19.75 16.62 0.28
N ASP A 84 -19.00 17.19 1.22
CA ASP A 84 -18.46 16.60 2.45
C ASP A 84 -17.27 15.64 2.29
N PRO A 85 -16.12 15.93 2.95
CA PRO A 85 -15.08 14.93 3.08
C PRO A 85 -15.68 13.77 3.89
N VAL A 86 -15.80 12.59 3.26
CA VAL A 86 -15.84 11.35 4.02
C VAL A 86 -14.65 11.44 4.96
N ASN A 87 -14.95 11.51 6.25
CA ASN A 87 -14.04 11.66 7.37
C ASN A 87 -13.15 10.41 7.44
N ALA A 88 -12.26 10.23 6.47
CA ALA A 88 -11.07 9.43 6.61
C ALA A 88 -10.20 10.16 7.64
N PRO A 89 -9.74 9.49 8.72
CA PRO A 89 -8.80 10.11 9.63
C PRO A 89 -7.62 10.65 8.81
N PRO A 90 -7.10 11.85 9.12
CA PRO A 90 -6.08 12.50 8.31
C PRO A 90 -4.88 11.57 8.16
N GLN A 91 -4.75 10.98 6.97
CA GLN A 91 -3.51 10.37 6.53
C GLN A 91 -2.54 11.52 6.35
N GLN A 92 -1.66 11.66 7.33
CA GLN A 92 -0.40 12.36 7.16
C GLN A 92 0.34 11.65 6.02
N GLN A 93 0.12 12.12 4.78
CA GLN A 93 0.96 11.81 3.65
C GLN A 93 2.38 12.21 4.05
N LYS A 94 3.19 11.22 4.42
CA LYS A 94 4.62 11.40 4.44
C LYS A 94 5.04 11.43 2.97
N PRO A 95 5.53 12.57 2.44
CA PRO A 95 6.06 12.59 1.09
C PRO A 95 7.16 11.53 0.95
N PRO A 96 7.37 10.92 -0.23
CA PRO A 96 8.51 10.04 -0.47
C PRO A 96 9.78 10.90 -0.53
N GLY A 97 10.28 11.27 0.66
CA GLY A 97 11.53 11.96 0.86
C GLY A 97 12.58 10.98 1.34
N THR A 98 13.37 10.50 0.38
CA THR A 98 14.82 10.26 0.45
C THR A 98 15.37 9.33 1.55
N SER A 99 16.04 8.27 1.10
CA SER A 99 16.92 7.37 1.83
C SER A 99 17.79 8.08 2.88
N PRO A 100 17.92 7.56 4.11
CA PRO A 100 19.00 7.94 5.02
C PRO A 100 19.98 6.78 5.15
N ASP A 101 21.16 6.89 4.51
CA ASP A 101 22.44 6.83 5.22
C ASP A 101 23.56 7.12 4.21
N GLN A 102 23.90 8.40 4.06
CA GLN A 102 25.18 8.81 3.48
C GLN A 102 25.92 9.57 4.59
N PRO A 103 27.19 9.23 4.91
CA PRO A 103 27.85 9.75 6.11
C PRO A 103 28.08 11.27 6.04
N ALA A 104 27.92 11.92 7.19
CA ALA A 104 28.04 13.35 7.40
C ALA A 104 29.40 13.92 6.94
N VAL A 105 29.36 14.99 6.14
CA VAL A 105 30.48 15.92 5.90
C VAL A 105 30.32 17.16 6.78
N PRO A 106 31.39 17.65 7.45
CA PRO A 106 31.32 18.76 8.40
C PRO A 106 31.25 20.13 7.71
N SER A 107 30.52 21.06 8.33
CA SER A 107 30.28 22.44 7.86
C SER A 107 31.53 23.36 7.96
N PRO A 108 31.64 24.42 7.11
CA PRO A 108 32.68 25.43 7.27
C PRO A 108 32.28 26.55 8.26
N PRO A 109 33.24 27.24 8.90
CA PRO A 109 32.97 28.30 9.89
C PRO A 109 32.66 29.67 9.25
N THR A 110 31.78 30.43 9.88
CA THR A 110 31.46 31.83 9.58
C THR A 110 32.54 32.80 10.12
N PRO A 111 32.92 33.85 9.37
CA PRO A 111 33.87 34.85 9.84
C PRO A 111 33.22 35.88 10.78
N ARG A 112 33.85 36.13 11.94
CA ARG A 112 33.55 37.27 12.83
C ARG A 112 34.22 38.53 12.29
N THR A 113 33.48 39.64 12.29
CA THR A 113 34.04 41.00 12.41
C THR A 113 33.86 41.44 13.87
#